data_AF-A0A1J4YTP6-F1
#
_entry.id   AF-A0A1J4YTP6-F1
#
_cell.length_a   1.000
_cell.length_b   1.000
_cell.length_c   1.000
_cell.angle_alpha   90.00
_cell.angle_beta   90.00
_cell.angle_gamma   90.00
#
_symmetry.space_group_name_H-M   'P 1'
#
loop_
_entity.id
_entity.type
_entity.pdbx_description
1 polymer ?
#
loop_
_entity_poly.entity_id
_entity_poly.type
_entity_poly.pdbx_seq_one_letter_code
_entity_poly.pdbx_strand_id
1 'polypeptide(L)'
;MADEKIELLMEETGCDQAEAELAFELADNDFAKAIKKIKSLLRDIVVLKGKFVIEEKHIYGVFVIIFDRRKENVIRIVSVASYNPAIYEALIDTDWHLLEKSIYTYRLLDGSILSVTREIEEHFYKQISGSKEKLYKIINRWHEYHSDDEIEKAKEIFLQEFPVGNSKLQIMAEDINLAEYQQGAVEESFVVNNDKYPKKVLLEVKLCEHEEGKKAISLTRGEVILVEIIDDREIAKYIVRLLGTRESAYIPVTIEDLNRSDDELNILVYFTPSITGFAKIKPSARVRAVKEIQQSWWRKIFHI
;
A
#
# COMPACT_ATOMS: atom_id res chain seq x y z
N MET A 1 -27.26 25.68 -3.62
CA MET A 1 -26.45 25.53 -4.86
C MET A 1 -24.94 25.60 -4.62
N ALA A 2 -24.37 26.63 -4.00
CA ALA A 2 -22.94 26.61 -3.63
C ALA A 2 -22.69 25.68 -2.43
N ASP A 3 -23.49 25.83 -1.37
CA ASP A 3 -23.39 25.02 -0.15
C ASP A 3 -23.60 23.52 -0.41
N GLU A 4 -24.60 23.13 -1.21
CA GLU A 4 -24.81 21.73 -1.62
C GLU A 4 -23.63 21.14 -2.42
N LYS A 5 -22.92 21.96 -3.19
CA LYS A 5 -21.73 21.52 -3.94
C LYS A 5 -20.51 21.38 -3.02
N ILE A 6 -20.41 22.22 -1.99
CA ILE A 6 -19.39 22.14 -0.95
C ILE A 6 -19.61 20.87 -0.12
N GLU A 7 -20.84 20.59 0.31
CA GLU A 7 -21.18 19.34 1.01
C GLU A 7 -20.84 18.11 0.15
N LEU A 8 -21.20 18.12 -1.14
CA LEU A 8 -20.86 17.02 -2.04
C LEU A 8 -19.34 16.88 -2.27
N LEU A 9 -18.58 17.99 -2.29
CA LEU A 9 -17.11 17.95 -2.33
C LEU A 9 -16.53 17.31 -1.08
N MET A 10 -17.07 17.66 0.09
CA MET A 10 -16.68 17.07 1.36
C MET A 10 -17.04 15.59 1.42
N GLU A 11 -18.16 15.15 0.85
CA GLU A 11 -18.50 13.72 0.79
C GLU A 11 -17.58 12.93 -0.15
N GLU A 12 -17.33 13.46 -1.35
CA GLU A 12 -16.57 12.77 -2.40
C GLU A 12 -15.06 12.74 -2.14
N THR A 13 -14.52 13.81 -1.58
CA THR A 13 -13.08 13.93 -1.32
C THR A 13 -12.76 13.74 0.16
N GLY A 14 -13.72 14.00 1.04
CA GLY A 14 -13.56 13.90 2.47
C GLY A 14 -12.76 15.05 3.12
N CYS A 15 -12.43 16.09 2.36
CA CYS A 15 -11.83 17.29 2.93
C CYS A 15 -12.75 17.94 3.96
N ASP A 16 -12.18 18.80 4.81
CA ASP A 16 -13.01 19.64 5.67
C ASP A 16 -13.71 20.75 4.86
N GLN A 17 -14.61 21.48 5.53
CA GLN A 17 -15.39 22.53 4.89
C GLN A 17 -14.51 23.68 4.37
N ALA A 18 -13.47 24.07 5.12
CA ALA A 18 -12.60 25.16 4.73
C ALA A 18 -11.75 24.79 3.51
N GLU A 19 -11.28 23.55 3.44
CA GLU A 19 -10.58 22.98 2.29
C GLU A 19 -11.50 22.85 1.06
N ALA A 20 -12.75 22.43 1.25
CA ALA A 20 -13.75 22.34 0.19
C ALA A 20 -14.07 23.71 -0.39
N GLU A 21 -14.32 24.70 0.47
CA GLU A 21 -14.60 26.09 0.10
C GLU A 21 -13.42 26.70 -0.67
N LEU A 22 -12.20 26.57 -0.13
CA LEU A 22 -10.99 27.08 -0.76
C LEU A 22 -10.75 26.45 -2.13
N ALA A 23 -10.87 25.13 -2.25
CA ALA A 23 -10.65 24.45 -3.51
C ALA A 23 -11.73 24.77 -4.56
N PHE A 24 -12.97 25.00 -4.12
CA PHE A 24 -14.07 25.38 -4.99
C PHE A 24 -13.94 26.83 -5.49
N GLU A 25 -13.51 27.75 -4.62
CA GLU A 25 -13.18 29.12 -4.98
C GLU A 25 -12.02 29.16 -5.97
N LEU A 26 -10.92 28.46 -5.65
CA LEU A 26 -9.76 28.34 -6.52
C LEU A 26 -10.09 27.69 -7.87
N ALA A 27 -11.16 26.91 -7.96
CA ALA A 27 -11.60 26.24 -9.17
C ALA A 27 -12.63 27.05 -9.98
N ASP A 28 -12.84 28.34 -9.67
CA ASP A 28 -13.85 29.19 -10.31
C ASP A 28 -15.28 28.60 -10.21
N ASN A 29 -15.60 27.93 -9.10
CA ASN A 29 -16.85 27.20 -8.86
C ASN A 29 -17.09 26.00 -9.79
N ASP A 30 -16.05 25.49 -10.44
CA ASP A 30 -16.09 24.24 -11.21
C ASP A 30 -15.80 23.04 -10.30
N PHE A 31 -16.82 22.22 -10.08
CA PHE A 31 -16.76 21.06 -9.19
C PHE A 31 -15.70 20.03 -9.60
N ALA A 32 -15.57 19.75 -10.90
CA ALA A 32 -14.60 18.77 -11.38
C ALA A 32 -13.15 19.28 -11.22
N LYS A 33 -12.94 20.57 -11.44
CA LYS A 33 -11.64 21.21 -11.15
C LYS A 33 -11.38 21.30 -9.65
N ALA A 34 -12.39 21.56 -8.82
CA ALA A 34 -12.27 21.59 -7.36
C ALA A 34 -11.83 20.24 -6.82
N ILE A 35 -12.41 19.13 -7.28
CA ILE A 35 -11.95 17.77 -6.94
C ILE A 35 -10.46 17.59 -7.27
N LYS A 36 -10.03 18.00 -8.48
CA LYS A 36 -8.61 17.90 -8.86
C LYS A 36 -7.72 18.75 -7.95
N LYS A 37 -8.17 19.96 -7.59
CA LYS A 37 -7.45 20.86 -6.68
C LYS A 37 -7.32 20.26 -5.28
N ILE A 38 -8.41 19.74 -4.69
CA ILE A 38 -8.38 19.07 -3.38
C ILE A 38 -7.37 17.93 -3.40
N LYS A 39 -7.42 17.07 -4.42
CA LYS A 39 -6.48 15.93 -4.55
C LYS A 39 -5.00 16.35 -4.66
N SER A 40 -4.73 17.56 -5.16
CA SER A 40 -3.38 18.13 -5.22
C SER A 40 -2.99 18.94 -3.97
N LEU A 41 -3.96 19.42 -3.19
CA LEU A 41 -3.74 20.26 -2.02
C LEU A 41 -3.57 19.43 -0.74
N LEU A 42 -4.32 18.34 -0.61
CA LEU A 42 -4.29 17.49 0.58
C LEU A 42 -3.05 16.59 0.58
N ARG A 43 -2.09 16.91 1.46
CA ARG A 43 -0.90 16.10 1.75
C ARG A 43 -1.20 15.08 2.84
N ASP A 44 -2.19 14.24 2.58
CA ASP A 44 -2.64 13.21 3.52
C ASP A 44 -1.81 11.93 3.43
N ILE A 45 -0.87 11.84 2.48
CA ILE A 45 -0.05 10.66 2.26
C ILE A 45 1.36 10.94 2.75
N VAL A 46 1.85 10.09 3.65
CA VAL A 46 3.24 10.12 4.10
C VAL A 46 3.98 8.92 3.56
N VAL A 47 5.16 9.17 2.99
CA VAL A 47 6.07 8.12 2.57
C VAL A 47 7.27 8.08 3.51
N LEU A 48 7.47 6.95 4.17
CA LEU A 48 8.71 6.65 4.88
C LEU A 48 9.63 5.88 3.95
N LYS A 49 10.79 6.45 3.67
CA LYS A 49 11.88 5.86 2.87
C LYS A 49 13.00 5.48 3.83
N GLY A 50 13.60 4.32 3.66
CA GLY A 50 14.70 3.95 4.53
C GLY A 50 15.61 2.88 4.00
N LYS A 51 16.71 2.70 4.71
CA LYS A 51 17.69 1.64 4.47
C LYS A 51 18.15 1.03 5.78
N PHE A 52 18.47 -0.24 5.73
CA PHE A 52 18.94 -0.99 6.88
C PHE A 52 20.15 -1.85 6.54
N VAL A 53 20.98 -2.09 7.54
CA VAL A 53 22.08 -3.04 7.48
C VAL A 53 22.07 -3.92 8.73
N ILE A 54 22.25 -5.22 8.53
CA ILE A 54 22.47 -6.20 9.58
C ILE A 54 23.91 -6.67 9.43
N GLU A 55 24.82 -6.02 10.16
CA GLU A 55 26.26 -6.17 9.97
C GLU A 55 26.74 -7.60 10.22
N GLU A 56 26.21 -8.27 11.24
CA GLU A 56 26.56 -9.65 11.61
C GLU A 56 26.29 -10.67 10.50
N LYS A 57 25.30 -10.40 9.64
CA LYS A 57 24.87 -11.30 8.55
C LYS A 57 25.23 -10.77 7.16
N HIS A 58 25.86 -9.59 7.08
CA HIS A 58 26.12 -8.88 5.83
C HIS A 58 24.87 -8.73 4.96
N ILE A 59 23.73 -8.43 5.59
CA ILE A 59 22.46 -8.20 4.89
C ILE A 59 22.21 -6.70 4.82
N TYR A 60 21.92 -6.23 3.61
CA TYR A 60 21.67 -4.84 3.28
C TYR A 60 20.28 -4.72 2.68
N GLY A 61 19.60 -3.62 2.94
CA GLY A 61 18.30 -3.43 2.33
C GLY A 61 17.80 -2.00 2.36
N VAL A 62 16.75 -1.81 1.59
CA VAL A 62 16.02 -0.55 1.42
C VAL A 62 14.53 -0.83 1.45
N PHE A 63 13.75 0.15 1.86
CA PHE A 63 12.30 0.04 1.93
C PHE A 63 11.61 1.37 1.70
N VAL A 64 10.33 1.25 1.32
CA VAL A 64 9.36 2.34 1.23
C VAL A 64 8.08 1.86 1.91
N ILE A 65 7.54 2.69 2.81
CA ILE A 65 6.23 2.49 3.44
C ILE A 65 5.38 3.72 3.17
N ILE A 66 4.16 3.51 2.68
CA ILE A 66 3.23 4.57 2.31
C ILE A 66 2.02 4.51 3.26
N PHE A 67 1.72 5.62 3.91
CA PHE A 67 0.64 5.78 4.88
C PHE A 67 -0.43 6.74 4.35
N ASP A 68 -1.70 6.42 4.55
CA ASP A 68 -2.80 7.38 4.52
C ASP A 68 -3.00 7.88 5.95
N ARG A 69 -2.62 9.13 6.22
CA ARG A 69 -2.73 9.73 7.56
C ARG A 69 -4.18 9.86 7.99
N ARG A 70 -5.07 10.18 7.04
CA ARG A 70 -6.46 10.48 7.32
C ARG A 70 -7.27 9.24 7.64
N LYS A 71 -7.00 8.12 6.95
CA LYS A 71 -7.63 6.82 7.24
C LYS A 71 -6.90 6.01 8.31
N GLU A 72 -5.76 6.52 8.77
CA GLU A 72 -4.83 5.80 9.63
C GLU A 72 -4.56 4.37 9.15
N ASN A 73 -4.26 4.22 7.86
CA ASN A 73 -3.93 2.92 7.29
C ASN A 73 -2.64 2.93 6.46
N VAL A 74 -2.02 1.76 6.40
CA VAL A 74 -0.86 1.53 5.53
C VAL A 74 -1.40 1.23 4.15
N ILE A 75 -1.02 2.05 3.18
CA ILE A 75 -1.35 1.85 1.78
C ILE A 75 -0.44 0.76 1.19
N ARG A 76 0.86 0.82 1.49
CA ARG A 76 1.86 -0.08 0.88
C ARG A 76 3.10 -0.22 1.76
N ILE A 77 3.68 -1.42 1.75
CA ILE A 77 5.03 -1.69 2.23
C ILE A 77 5.77 -2.41 1.10
N VAL A 78 6.95 -1.91 0.74
CA VAL A 78 7.87 -2.58 -0.19
C VAL A 78 9.28 -2.50 0.36
N SER A 79 10.00 -3.61 0.30
CA SER A 79 11.40 -3.66 0.69
C SER A 79 12.22 -4.62 -0.15
N VAL A 80 13.52 -4.59 -0.01
CA VAL A 80 14.42 -5.64 -0.49
C VAL A 80 15.53 -5.84 0.53
N ALA A 81 15.84 -7.10 0.82
CA ALA A 81 17.04 -7.51 1.53
C ALA A 81 17.97 -8.24 0.54
N SER A 82 19.28 -8.03 0.66
CA SER A 82 20.28 -8.63 -0.22
C SER A 82 21.63 -8.77 0.49
N TYR A 83 22.45 -9.68 0.00
CA TYR A 83 23.88 -9.71 0.32
C TYR A 83 24.70 -8.68 -0.46
N ASN A 84 24.10 -7.99 -1.44
CA ASN A 84 24.79 -6.99 -2.24
C ASN A 84 24.85 -5.64 -1.49
N PRO A 85 26.04 -5.18 -1.06
CA PRO A 85 26.19 -3.91 -0.34
C PRO A 85 25.83 -2.68 -1.19
N ALA A 86 25.86 -2.77 -2.52
CA ALA A 86 25.49 -1.66 -3.40
C ALA A 86 24.04 -1.19 -3.19
N ILE A 87 23.17 -2.05 -2.66
CA ILE A 87 21.81 -1.66 -2.29
C ILE A 87 21.80 -0.63 -1.16
N TYR A 88 22.73 -0.73 -0.21
CA TYR A 88 22.84 0.21 0.91
C TYR A 88 23.37 1.58 0.50
N GLU A 89 24.03 1.65 -0.66
CA GLU A 89 24.48 2.90 -1.29
C GLU A 89 23.34 3.65 -1.99
N ALA A 90 22.13 3.06 -2.09
CA ALA A 90 20.98 3.76 -2.63
C ALA A 90 20.67 5.04 -1.83
N LEU A 91 20.42 6.12 -2.57
CA LEU A 91 20.07 7.41 -2.02
C LEU A 91 18.60 7.40 -1.60
N ILE A 92 18.33 7.44 -0.30
CA ILE A 92 16.96 7.53 0.23
C ILE A 92 16.35 8.93 0.07
N ASP A 93 17.17 9.92 -0.29
CA ASP A 93 16.76 11.31 -0.56
C ASP A 93 16.21 11.52 -1.98
N THR A 94 16.22 10.48 -2.83
CA THR A 94 15.57 10.54 -4.15
C THR A 94 14.05 10.49 -4.04
N ASP A 95 13.33 10.83 -5.11
CA ASP A 95 11.88 10.73 -5.17
C ASP A 95 11.42 9.30 -4.82
N TRP A 96 10.37 9.17 -4.01
CA TRP A 96 9.94 7.86 -3.51
C TRP A 96 9.65 6.83 -4.59
N HIS A 97 9.08 7.26 -5.73
CA HIS A 97 8.71 6.37 -6.82
C HIS A 97 9.95 5.81 -7.53
N LEU A 98 11.04 6.59 -7.62
CA LEU A 98 12.32 6.11 -8.13
C LEU A 98 12.98 5.13 -7.16
N LEU A 99 12.88 5.39 -5.86
CA LEU A 99 13.36 4.45 -4.83
C LEU A 99 12.57 3.15 -4.85
N GLU A 100 11.24 3.22 -4.95
CA GLU A 100 10.37 2.05 -5.11
C GLU A 100 10.71 1.25 -6.37
N LYS A 101 10.86 1.91 -7.53
CA LYS A 101 11.30 1.26 -8.78
C LYS A 101 12.66 0.58 -8.62
N SER A 102 13.57 1.21 -7.88
CA SER A 102 14.88 0.63 -7.57
C SER A 102 14.75 -0.61 -6.69
N ILE A 103 13.87 -0.61 -5.67
CA ILE A 103 13.56 -1.79 -4.84
C ILE A 103 13.14 -2.97 -5.72
N TYR A 104 12.20 -2.74 -6.64
CA TYR A 104 11.74 -3.78 -7.55
C TYR A 104 12.86 -4.30 -8.46
N THR A 105 13.72 -3.41 -8.95
CA THR A 105 14.88 -3.79 -9.76
C THR A 105 15.87 -4.62 -8.94
N TYR A 106 16.13 -4.22 -7.70
CA TYR A 106 17.02 -4.92 -6.77
C TYR A 106 16.51 -6.32 -6.38
N ARG A 107 15.20 -6.53 -6.32
CA ARG A 107 14.63 -7.88 -6.09
C ARG A 107 14.95 -8.86 -7.22
N LEU A 108 15.27 -8.37 -8.41
CA LEU A 108 15.61 -9.18 -9.58
C LEU A 108 17.13 -9.43 -9.69
N LEU A 109 17.95 -8.71 -8.92
CA LEU A 109 19.40 -8.88 -8.94
C LEU A 109 19.84 -10.10 -8.14
N ASP A 110 20.95 -10.70 -8.57
CA ASP A 110 21.64 -11.74 -7.82
C ASP A 110 22.02 -11.25 -6.42
N GLY A 111 21.86 -12.14 -5.43
CA GLY A 111 22.09 -11.84 -4.02
C GLY A 111 20.87 -11.31 -3.27
N SER A 112 19.75 -11.00 -3.95
CA SER A 112 18.48 -10.70 -3.27
C SER A 112 18.00 -11.90 -2.44
N ILE A 113 17.64 -11.65 -1.18
CA ILE A 113 17.24 -12.66 -0.20
C ILE A 113 15.75 -12.52 0.06
N LEU A 114 14.98 -13.33 -0.65
CA LEU A 114 13.54 -13.15 -0.65
C LEU A 114 12.87 -13.49 0.70
N SER A 115 13.30 -14.57 1.35
CA SER A 115 12.74 -14.94 2.66
C SER A 115 12.93 -13.83 3.68
N VAL A 116 14.13 -13.26 3.74
CA VAL A 116 14.44 -12.15 4.65
C VAL A 116 13.68 -10.89 4.28
N THR A 117 13.54 -10.59 2.98
CA THR A 117 12.71 -9.46 2.51
C THR A 117 11.29 -9.56 3.06
N ARG A 118 10.67 -10.75 2.97
CA ARG A 118 9.31 -10.99 3.49
C ARG A 118 9.23 -10.88 5.01
N GLU A 119 10.17 -11.50 5.72
CA GLU A 119 10.22 -11.41 7.19
C GLU A 119 10.27 -9.95 7.65
N ILE A 120 10.99 -9.09 6.93
CA ILE A 120 11.08 -7.66 7.21
C ILE A 120 9.75 -6.93 6.90
N GLU A 121 9.08 -7.24 5.79
CA GLU A 121 7.78 -6.65 5.47
C GLU A 121 6.70 -7.06 6.47
N GLU A 122 6.63 -8.35 6.81
CA GLU A 122 5.74 -8.89 7.83
C GLU A 122 6.02 -8.24 9.19
N HIS A 123 7.30 -8.05 9.52
CA HIS A 123 7.71 -7.33 10.72
C HIS A 123 7.19 -5.89 10.73
N PHE A 124 7.39 -5.13 9.64
CA PHE A 124 6.87 -3.77 9.54
C PHE A 124 5.35 -3.74 9.67
N TYR A 125 4.63 -4.64 9.01
CA TYR A 125 3.18 -4.78 9.18
C TYR A 125 2.79 -5.06 10.63
N LYS A 126 3.50 -5.96 11.32
CA LYS A 126 3.28 -6.28 12.74
C LYS A 126 3.52 -5.06 13.62
N GLN A 127 4.63 -4.34 13.44
CA GLN A 127 4.96 -3.16 14.25
C GLN A 127 3.95 -2.03 14.04
N ILE A 128 3.56 -1.76 12.79
CA ILE A 128 2.56 -0.74 12.47
C ILE A 128 1.20 -1.12 13.07
N SER A 129 0.81 -2.39 12.97
CA SER A 129 -0.46 -2.86 13.53
C SER A 129 -0.47 -2.87 15.07
N GLY A 130 0.64 -3.26 15.69
CA GLY A 130 0.78 -3.35 17.15
C GLY A 130 0.96 -1.99 17.83
N SER A 131 1.58 -1.04 17.12
CA SER A 131 1.85 0.32 17.61
C SER A 131 1.05 1.38 16.87
N LYS A 132 -0.12 1.03 16.31
CA LYS A 132 -0.91 1.90 15.41
C LYS A 132 -1.09 3.32 15.96
N GLU A 133 -1.73 3.45 17.13
CA GLU A 133 -2.02 4.76 17.73
C GLU A 133 -0.75 5.59 17.97
N LYS A 134 0.31 4.95 18.47
CA LYS A 134 1.60 5.60 18.73
C LYS A 134 2.25 6.07 17.42
N LEU A 135 2.25 5.23 16.39
CA LEU A 135 2.88 5.52 15.11
C LEU A 135 2.15 6.65 14.37
N TYR A 136 0.82 6.63 14.28
CA TYR A 136 0.08 7.72 13.63
C TYR A 136 0.20 9.03 14.38
N LYS A 137 0.31 9.00 15.71
CA LYS A 137 0.64 10.20 16.50
C LYS A 137 2.01 10.77 16.13
N ILE A 138 3.01 9.92 15.94
CA ILE A 138 4.35 10.32 15.49
C ILE A 138 4.29 10.89 14.08
N ILE A 139 3.63 10.20 13.14
CA ILE A 139 3.49 10.65 11.75
C ILE A 139 2.78 12.01 11.67
N ASN A 140 1.69 12.21 12.43
CA ASN A 140 0.95 13.47 12.43
C ASN A 140 1.77 14.62 13.02
N ARG A 141 2.53 14.38 14.10
CA ARG A 141 3.45 15.38 14.65
C ARG A 141 4.59 15.69 13.70
N TRP A 142 5.13 14.67 13.03
CA TRP A 142 6.14 14.88 12.01
C TRP A 142 5.59 15.75 10.87
N HIS A 143 4.38 15.49 10.39
CA HIS A 143 3.76 16.34 9.38
C HIS A 143 3.60 17.80 9.84
N GLU A 144 3.16 18.03 11.08
CA GLU A 144 2.96 19.38 11.62
C GLU A 144 4.28 20.14 11.82
N TYR A 145 5.33 19.47 12.29
CA TYR A 145 6.56 20.12 12.78
C TYR A 145 7.81 19.82 11.95
N HIS A 146 7.76 18.86 11.04
CA HIS A 146 8.89 18.35 10.25
C HIS A 146 10.13 18.05 11.11
N SER A 147 9.92 17.45 12.29
CA SER A 147 10.95 17.25 13.29
C SER A 147 11.65 15.91 13.15
N ASP A 148 12.98 15.92 13.06
CA ASP A 148 13.80 14.69 13.04
C ASP A 148 13.60 13.81 14.29
N ASP A 149 13.23 14.41 15.42
CA ASP A 149 12.97 13.69 16.69
C ASP A 149 11.79 12.70 16.56
N GLU A 150 10.77 13.05 15.76
CA GLU A 150 9.65 12.14 15.48
C GLU A 150 10.08 10.99 14.56
N ILE A 151 11.01 11.23 13.62
CA ILE A 151 11.59 10.17 12.78
C ILE A 151 12.44 9.20 13.61
N GLU A 152 13.20 9.69 14.59
CA GLU A 152 13.91 8.82 15.54
C GLU A 152 12.95 7.95 16.35
N LYS A 153 11.82 8.51 16.84
CA LYS A 153 10.78 7.71 17.52
C LYS A 153 10.15 6.65 16.60
N ALA A 154 9.97 6.96 15.32
CA ALA A 154 9.49 5.99 14.33
C ALA A 154 10.53 4.86 14.12
N LYS A 155 11.83 5.19 14.02
CA LYS A 155 12.92 4.21 13.93
C LYS A 155 12.90 3.23 15.10
N GLU A 156 12.71 3.73 16.32
CA GLU A 156 12.61 2.88 17.52
C GLU A 156 11.48 1.85 17.40
N ILE A 157 10.31 2.24 16.89
CA ILE A 157 9.18 1.32 16.69
C ILE A 157 9.55 0.22 15.69
N PHE A 158 10.21 0.57 14.58
CA PHE A 158 10.58 -0.42 13.57
C PHE A 158 11.73 -1.34 14.02
N LEU A 159 12.64 -0.85 14.85
CA LEU A 159 13.76 -1.64 15.39
C LEU A 159 13.36 -2.61 16.52
N GLN A 160 12.23 -2.39 17.19
CA GLN A 160 11.73 -3.32 18.21
C GLN A 160 11.52 -4.71 17.60
N GLU A 161 12.13 -5.74 18.18
CA GLU A 161 12.04 -7.15 17.74
C GLU A 161 12.46 -7.39 16.27
N PHE A 162 13.39 -6.61 15.72
CA PHE A 162 13.77 -6.75 14.31
C PHE A 162 14.24 -8.19 13.99
N PRO A 163 13.67 -8.86 12.95
CA PRO A 163 13.71 -10.31 12.82
C PRO A 163 15.10 -10.88 12.55
N VAL A 164 16.04 -10.05 12.11
CA VAL A 164 17.31 -10.50 11.55
C VAL A 164 18.51 -10.22 12.45
N GLY A 165 18.31 -9.64 13.64
CA GLY A 165 19.35 -9.33 14.62
C GLY A 165 19.56 -7.83 14.80
N ASN A 166 20.72 -7.45 15.34
CA ASN A 166 21.08 -6.04 15.52
C ASN A 166 21.19 -5.35 14.16
N SER A 167 20.29 -4.41 13.89
CA SER A 167 20.25 -3.67 12.64
C SER A 167 20.46 -2.18 12.89
N LYS A 168 21.13 -1.52 11.94
CA LYS A 168 21.16 -0.07 11.84
C LYS A 168 20.12 0.36 10.83
N LEU A 169 19.33 1.37 11.16
CA LEU A 169 18.19 1.82 10.37
C LEU A 169 18.30 3.32 10.13
N GLN A 170 18.27 3.72 8.87
CA GLN A 170 18.13 5.12 8.46
C GLN A 170 16.76 5.28 7.80
N ILE A 171 16.03 6.32 8.22
CA ILE A 171 14.69 6.64 7.72
C ILE A 171 14.66 8.12 7.37
N MET A 172 13.93 8.44 6.32
CA MET A 172 13.51 9.76 5.91
C MET A 172 12.01 9.72 5.63
N ALA A 173 11.34 10.84 5.80
CA ALA A 173 9.91 10.97 5.53
C ALA A 173 9.68 12.09 4.52
N GLU A 174 8.63 11.95 3.73
CA GLU A 174 8.14 12.98 2.81
C GLU A 174 6.61 12.99 2.83
N ASP A 175 6.04 14.18 2.66
CA ASP A 175 4.62 14.38 2.45
C ASP A 175 4.32 14.47 0.97
N ILE A 176 3.36 13.67 0.51
CA ILE A 176 2.87 13.73 -0.87
C ILE A 176 1.35 13.89 -0.88
N ASN A 177 0.84 14.50 -1.94
CA ASN A 177 -0.59 14.56 -2.21
C ASN A 177 -1.06 13.33 -3.01
N LEU A 178 -2.37 13.19 -3.19
CA LEU A 178 -2.93 12.06 -3.93
C LEU A 178 -2.53 12.07 -5.41
N ALA A 179 -2.35 13.25 -6.01
CA ALA A 179 -1.93 13.36 -7.40
C ALA A 179 -0.49 12.86 -7.60
N GLU A 180 0.44 13.23 -6.71
CA GLU A 180 1.84 12.77 -6.70
C GLU A 180 1.92 11.25 -6.48
N TYR A 181 1.11 10.71 -5.56
CA TYR A 181 0.99 9.26 -5.38
C TYR A 181 0.50 8.55 -6.66
N GLN A 182 -0.47 9.13 -7.36
CA GLN A 182 -1.01 8.58 -8.60
C GLN A 182 -0.07 8.73 -9.81
N GLN A 183 0.70 9.81 -9.90
CA GLN A 183 1.65 10.03 -10.99
C GLN A 183 2.85 9.08 -10.88
N GLY A 184 3.43 8.93 -9.69
CA GLY A 184 4.51 7.95 -9.45
C GLY A 184 4.08 6.50 -9.69
N ALA A 185 2.77 6.22 -9.65
CA ALA A 185 2.18 4.93 -9.97
C ALA A 185 1.98 4.65 -11.48
N VAL A 186 1.97 5.68 -12.34
CA VAL A 186 1.47 5.61 -13.72
C VAL A 186 2.56 5.83 -14.77
N GLU A 187 3.71 6.39 -14.40
CA GLU A 187 4.81 6.66 -15.34
C GLU A 187 5.67 5.41 -15.65
N GLU A 188 5.10 4.51 -16.44
CA GLU A 188 5.72 3.73 -17.53
C GLU A 188 4.79 2.56 -17.90
N SER A 189 3.64 2.89 -18.50
CA SER A 189 2.95 1.92 -19.34
C SER A 189 3.72 1.82 -20.65
N PHE A 190 4.21 0.61 -20.97
CA PHE A 190 4.66 0.29 -22.32
C PHE A 190 3.59 0.79 -23.31
N VAL A 191 3.98 1.67 -24.22
CA VAL A 191 3.10 2.24 -25.24
C VAL A 191 2.60 1.08 -26.12
N VAL A 192 1.41 0.58 -25.79
CA VAL A 192 0.58 -0.22 -26.68
C VAL A 192 -0.79 0.43 -26.70
N ASN A 193 -0.96 1.33 -27.68
CA ASN A 193 -2.22 1.97 -28.04
C ASN A 193 -3.41 1.04 -27.81
N ASN A 194 -4.27 1.42 -26.86
CA ASN A 194 -5.71 1.18 -26.96
C ASN A 194 -6.46 2.06 -25.96
N ASP A 195 -7.32 2.91 -26.49
CA ASP A 195 -8.19 3.83 -25.77
C ASP A 195 -9.22 3.08 -24.92
N LYS A 196 -9.08 3.15 -23.59
CA LYS A 196 -10.15 3.48 -22.61
C LYS A 196 -9.80 3.21 -21.15
N TYR A 197 -8.74 2.46 -20.86
CA TYR A 197 -8.16 2.32 -19.52
C TYR A 197 -6.66 2.07 -19.68
N PRO A 198 -5.76 2.66 -18.86
CA PRO A 198 -4.40 2.16 -18.79
C PRO A 198 -4.49 0.67 -18.44
N LYS A 199 -4.01 -0.20 -19.34
CA LYS A 199 -4.16 -1.66 -19.25
C LYS A 199 -3.49 -2.16 -17.96
N LYS A 200 -4.25 -2.27 -16.87
CA LYS A 200 -3.82 -3.01 -15.69
C LYS A 200 -3.59 -4.47 -16.11
N VAL A 201 -2.46 -5.04 -15.71
CA VAL A 201 -2.19 -6.47 -15.87
C VAL A 201 -3.11 -7.21 -14.91
N LEU A 202 -4.08 -7.94 -15.46
CA LEU A 202 -4.99 -8.78 -14.68
C LEU A 202 -4.41 -10.19 -14.58
N LEU A 203 -4.09 -10.63 -13.38
CA LEU A 203 -3.56 -11.97 -13.09
C LEU A 203 -4.67 -12.90 -12.60
N GLU A 204 -4.62 -14.16 -13.01
CA GLU A 204 -5.44 -15.20 -12.37
C GLU A 204 -4.84 -15.59 -11.02
N VAL A 205 -5.67 -15.53 -9.97
CA VAL A 205 -5.24 -15.84 -8.60
C VAL A 205 -6.22 -16.79 -7.92
N LYS A 206 -5.69 -17.59 -7.00
CA LYS A 206 -6.45 -18.47 -6.12
C LYS A 206 -6.38 -17.95 -4.69
N LEU A 207 -7.50 -18.03 -3.99
CA LEU A 207 -7.57 -17.65 -2.57
C LEU A 207 -7.02 -18.78 -1.70
N CYS A 208 -6.33 -18.44 -0.61
CA CYS A 208 -5.90 -19.39 0.40
C CYS A 208 -7.12 -19.94 1.16
N GLU A 209 -7.65 -21.09 0.75
CA GLU A 209 -8.73 -21.78 1.46
C GLU A 209 -8.23 -22.38 2.78
N HIS A 210 -9.01 -22.25 3.86
CA HIS A 210 -8.67 -22.75 5.19
C HIS A 210 -9.93 -23.05 6.01
N GLU A 211 -9.95 -24.16 6.75
CA GLU A 211 -11.12 -24.60 7.53
C GLU A 211 -11.53 -23.57 8.60
N GLU A 212 -10.57 -22.90 9.22
CA GLU A 212 -10.83 -21.85 10.21
C GLU A 212 -11.04 -20.46 9.57
N GLY A 213 -10.99 -20.36 8.23
CA GLY A 213 -11.08 -19.10 7.49
C GLY A 213 -12.45 -18.42 7.50
N LYS A 214 -12.51 -17.18 7.03
CA LYS A 214 -13.75 -16.41 6.86
C LYS A 214 -14.52 -16.92 5.65
N LYS A 215 -15.86 -17.01 5.72
CA LYS A 215 -16.67 -17.43 4.55
C LYS A 215 -16.50 -16.40 3.42
N ALA A 216 -16.28 -16.86 2.19
CA ALA A 216 -16.07 -16.00 1.03
C ALA A 216 -17.22 -14.99 0.85
N ILE A 217 -18.47 -15.42 1.04
CA ILE A 217 -19.65 -14.54 0.94
C ILE A 217 -19.65 -13.37 1.95
N SER A 218 -18.92 -13.51 3.06
CA SER A 218 -18.84 -12.48 4.11
C SER A 218 -17.67 -11.51 3.93
N LEU A 219 -16.85 -11.68 2.88
CA LEU A 219 -15.76 -10.76 2.57
C LEU A 219 -16.30 -9.39 2.18
N THR A 220 -15.52 -8.36 2.51
CA THR A 220 -15.83 -6.96 2.18
C THR A 220 -14.67 -6.26 1.50
N ARG A 221 -14.97 -5.21 0.71
CA ARG A 221 -13.93 -4.38 0.06
C ARG A 221 -13.01 -3.77 1.14
N GLY A 222 -11.71 -3.75 0.86
CA GLY A 222 -10.68 -3.28 1.79
C GLY A 222 -10.13 -4.33 2.75
N GLU A 223 -10.72 -5.53 2.83
CA GLU A 223 -10.13 -6.62 3.63
C GLU A 223 -8.86 -7.16 2.98
N VAL A 224 -7.91 -7.61 3.81
CA VAL A 224 -6.66 -8.24 3.36
C VAL A 224 -6.81 -9.75 3.43
N ILE A 225 -6.62 -10.40 2.29
CA ILE A 225 -6.72 -11.85 2.11
C ILE A 225 -5.41 -12.40 1.54
N LEU A 226 -5.19 -13.69 1.74
CA LEU A 226 -4.05 -14.38 1.15
C LEU A 226 -4.42 -14.98 -0.21
N VAL A 227 -3.64 -14.66 -1.25
CA VAL A 227 -3.82 -15.18 -2.61
C VAL A 227 -2.53 -15.80 -3.16
N GLU A 228 -2.67 -16.79 -4.02
CA GLU A 228 -1.61 -17.38 -4.82
C GLU A 228 -1.82 -16.98 -6.28
N ILE A 229 -0.79 -16.51 -6.98
CA ILE A 229 -0.87 -16.27 -8.42
C ILE A 229 -0.75 -17.63 -9.13
N ILE A 230 -1.81 -18.06 -9.80
CA ILE A 230 -1.88 -19.34 -10.53
C ILE A 230 -1.76 -19.17 -12.05
N ASP A 231 -1.57 -17.93 -12.48
CA ASP A 231 -1.42 -17.54 -13.87
C ASP A 231 -0.08 -18.03 -14.46
N ASP A 232 -0.15 -18.76 -15.57
CA ASP A 232 0.98 -19.46 -16.17
C ASP A 232 1.75 -18.62 -17.22
N ARG A 233 1.24 -17.42 -17.54
CA ARG A 233 1.85 -16.53 -18.51
C ARG A 233 3.23 -16.06 -18.02
N GLU A 234 4.16 -15.82 -18.94
CA GLU A 234 5.51 -15.35 -18.59
C GLU A 234 5.49 -14.03 -17.80
N ILE A 235 4.53 -13.14 -18.09
CA ILE A 235 4.32 -11.91 -17.32
C ILE A 235 3.93 -12.19 -15.86
N ALA A 236 3.13 -13.24 -15.61
CA ALA A 236 2.77 -13.64 -14.27
C ALA A 236 3.96 -14.23 -13.52
N LYS A 237 4.76 -15.07 -14.17
CA LYS A 237 6.02 -15.59 -13.59
C LYS A 237 7.00 -14.47 -13.25
N TYR A 238 7.12 -13.46 -14.10
CA TYR A 238 7.89 -12.26 -13.81
C TYR A 238 7.34 -11.50 -12.60
N ILE A 239 6.03 -11.28 -12.54
CA ILE A 239 5.38 -10.60 -11.41
C ILE A 239 5.52 -11.39 -10.11
N VAL A 240 5.40 -12.72 -10.14
CA VAL A 240 5.66 -13.62 -9.01
C VAL A 240 7.07 -13.40 -8.47
N ARG A 241 8.09 -13.29 -9.33
CA ARG A 241 9.46 -12.97 -8.92
C ARG A 241 9.58 -11.54 -8.37
N LEU A 242 8.92 -10.57 -9.00
CA LEU A 242 8.91 -9.15 -8.60
C LEU A 242 8.27 -8.91 -7.22
N LEU A 243 7.14 -9.57 -6.97
CA LEU A 243 6.45 -9.61 -5.68
C LEU A 243 7.21 -10.46 -4.67
N GLY A 244 8.25 -11.15 -5.13
CA GLY A 244 9.08 -11.95 -4.27
C GLY A 244 8.32 -13.15 -3.76
N THR A 245 7.83 -14.00 -4.66
CA THR A 245 7.14 -15.24 -4.29
C THR A 245 7.87 -16.46 -4.80
N ARG A 246 8.04 -17.47 -3.93
CA ARG A 246 8.35 -18.82 -4.41
C ARG A 246 7.16 -19.29 -5.24
N GLU A 247 7.39 -20.15 -6.23
CA GLU A 247 6.30 -20.97 -6.79
C GLU A 247 5.54 -21.57 -5.61
N SER A 248 4.23 -21.32 -5.50
CA SER A 248 3.30 -21.71 -4.41
C SER A 248 3.28 -20.91 -3.09
N ALA A 249 3.78 -19.66 -3.05
CA ALA A 249 3.61 -18.80 -1.87
C ALA A 249 2.38 -17.89 -1.93
N TYR A 250 1.62 -17.81 -0.83
CA TYR A 250 0.52 -16.87 -0.69
C TYR A 250 1.01 -15.43 -0.42
N ILE A 251 0.28 -14.45 -0.95
CA ILE A 251 0.56 -13.01 -0.93
C ILE A 251 -0.62 -12.32 -0.25
N PRO A 252 -0.39 -11.46 0.77
CA PRO A 252 -1.43 -10.62 1.32
C PRO A 252 -1.82 -9.53 0.32
N VAL A 253 -3.09 -9.45 -0.04
CA VAL A 253 -3.64 -8.47 -0.98
C VAL A 253 -4.95 -7.91 -0.48
N THR A 254 -5.22 -6.65 -0.83
CA THR A 254 -6.46 -5.96 -0.47
C THR A 254 -7.55 -6.26 -1.51
N ILE A 255 -8.77 -6.52 -1.05
CA ILE A 255 -9.94 -6.65 -1.92
C ILE A 255 -10.31 -5.27 -2.49
N GLU A 256 -10.20 -5.13 -3.82
CA GLU A 256 -10.63 -3.93 -4.55
C GLU A 256 -12.13 -3.99 -4.82
N ASP A 257 -12.62 -5.13 -5.34
CA ASP A 257 -14.02 -5.32 -5.69
C ASP A 257 -14.52 -6.76 -5.51
N LEU A 258 -15.84 -6.90 -5.35
CA LEU A 258 -16.57 -8.14 -5.16
C LEU A 258 -17.85 -8.10 -6.00
N ASN A 259 -18.01 -9.05 -6.91
CA ASN A 259 -19.26 -9.24 -7.64
C ASN A 259 -19.88 -10.59 -7.29
N ARG A 260 -21.12 -10.55 -6.76
CA ARG A 260 -21.82 -11.70 -6.19
C ARG A 260 -22.81 -12.25 -7.21
N SER A 261 -22.71 -13.54 -7.49
CA SER A 261 -23.75 -14.32 -8.16
C SER A 261 -24.19 -15.46 -7.25
N ASP A 262 -25.30 -16.14 -7.60
CA ASP A 262 -25.87 -17.19 -6.77
C ASP A 262 -24.90 -18.38 -6.56
N ASP A 263 -24.10 -18.71 -7.59
CA ASP A 263 -23.20 -19.87 -7.57
C ASP A 263 -21.71 -19.50 -7.38
N GLU A 264 -21.32 -18.29 -7.75
CA GLU A 264 -19.92 -17.84 -7.74
C GLU A 264 -19.76 -16.44 -7.14
N LEU A 265 -18.66 -16.25 -6.40
CA LEU A 265 -18.15 -14.96 -5.99
C LEU A 265 -16.92 -14.62 -6.83
N ASN A 266 -17.00 -13.52 -7.58
CA ASN A 266 -15.88 -12.97 -8.33
C ASN A 266 -15.19 -11.91 -7.46
N ILE A 267 -13.89 -12.08 -7.18
CA ILE A 267 -13.11 -11.19 -6.33
C ILE A 267 -12.01 -10.55 -7.17
N LEU A 268 -11.97 -9.23 -7.17
CA LEU A 268 -10.86 -8.45 -7.70
C LEU A 268 -9.96 -8.02 -6.53
N VAL A 269 -8.68 -8.35 -6.60
CA VAL A 269 -7.68 -7.99 -5.60
C VAL A 269 -6.64 -7.05 -6.18
N TYR A 270 -6.08 -6.21 -5.32
CA TYR A 270 -5.13 -5.19 -5.70
C TYR A 270 -3.72 -5.57 -5.23
N PHE A 271 -2.79 -5.73 -6.18
CA PHE A 271 -1.37 -5.89 -5.87
C PHE A 271 -0.66 -4.53 -5.93
N THR A 272 -0.77 -3.86 -7.07
CA THR A 272 -0.16 -2.56 -7.35
C THR A 272 -1.05 -1.76 -8.32
N PRO A 273 -0.79 -0.46 -8.58
CA PRO A 273 -1.63 0.38 -9.43
C PRO A 273 -1.85 -0.20 -10.83
N SER A 274 -0.87 -0.94 -11.32
CA SER A 274 -0.84 -1.54 -12.66
C SER A 274 -1.07 -3.05 -12.65
N ILE A 275 -1.26 -3.68 -11.48
CA ILE A 275 -1.40 -5.15 -11.36
C ILE A 275 -2.57 -5.47 -10.43
N THR A 276 -3.58 -6.15 -10.98
CA THR A 276 -4.72 -6.68 -10.24
C THR A 276 -4.79 -8.19 -10.35
N GLY A 277 -5.39 -8.84 -9.37
CA GLY A 277 -5.70 -10.26 -9.39
C GLY A 277 -7.19 -10.49 -9.50
N PHE A 278 -7.58 -11.57 -10.16
CA PHE A 278 -8.95 -12.02 -10.25
C PHE A 278 -9.07 -13.46 -9.76
N ALA A 279 -10.01 -13.69 -8.84
CA ALA A 279 -10.33 -15.01 -8.32
C ALA A 279 -11.82 -15.30 -8.46
N LYS A 280 -12.14 -16.56 -8.76
CA LYS A 280 -13.49 -17.11 -8.64
C LYS A 280 -13.53 -18.08 -7.49
N ILE A 281 -14.54 -17.98 -6.63
CA ILE A 281 -14.69 -18.88 -5.49
C ILE A 281 -16.15 -19.14 -5.16
N LYS A 282 -16.45 -20.33 -4.62
CA LYS A 282 -17.79 -20.64 -4.13
C LYS A 282 -18.13 -19.76 -2.92
N PRO A 283 -19.35 -19.19 -2.84
CA PRO A 283 -19.80 -18.40 -1.69
C PRO A 283 -19.61 -19.08 -0.33
N SER A 284 -19.71 -20.42 -0.31
CA SER A 284 -19.59 -21.25 0.89
C SER A 284 -18.15 -21.54 1.33
N ALA A 285 -17.15 -21.32 0.47
CA ALA A 285 -15.75 -21.59 0.77
C ALA A 285 -15.25 -20.71 1.92
N ARG A 286 -14.23 -21.17 2.64
CA ARG A 286 -13.63 -20.45 3.76
C ARG A 286 -12.20 -20.07 3.41
N VAL A 287 -11.89 -18.78 3.48
CA VAL A 287 -10.59 -18.22 3.06
C VAL A 287 -9.85 -17.59 4.22
N ARG A 288 -8.52 -17.65 4.18
CA ARG A 288 -7.66 -17.04 5.20
C ARG A 288 -7.58 -15.53 4.96
N ALA A 289 -8.29 -14.77 5.80
CA ALA A 289 -8.16 -13.33 5.92
C ALA A 289 -7.09 -12.98 6.96
N VAL A 290 -6.19 -12.05 6.64
CA VAL A 290 -5.02 -11.73 7.49
C VAL A 290 -5.42 -10.82 8.66
N LYS A 291 -6.47 -9.99 8.49
CA LYS A 291 -7.19 -9.28 9.56
C LYS A 291 -8.40 -8.56 8.99
N GLU A 292 -9.45 -8.43 9.80
CA GLU A 292 -10.56 -7.52 9.55
C GLU A 292 -10.03 -6.10 9.79
N ILE A 293 -9.92 -5.26 8.76
CA ILE A 293 -9.81 -3.83 8.99
C ILE A 293 -11.17 -3.44 9.56
N GLN A 294 -11.25 -3.25 10.88
CA GLN A 294 -12.46 -2.73 11.52
C GLN A 294 -12.85 -1.43 10.80
N GLN A 295 -13.89 -1.48 9.97
CA GLN A 295 -14.58 -0.28 9.57
C GLN A 295 -15.10 0.38 10.85
N SER A 296 -14.74 1.65 11.02
CA SER A 296 -15.07 2.46 12.20
C SER A 296 -16.48 2.21 12.69
N TRP A 297 -16.56 1.83 13.97
CA TRP A 297 -17.75 1.51 14.76
C TRP A 297 -18.92 2.51 14.62
N TRP A 298 -18.66 3.74 14.21
CA TRP A 298 -19.65 4.78 13.97
C TRP A 298 -20.63 4.50 12.81
N ARG A 299 -20.25 3.70 11.80
CA ARG A 299 -21.17 3.32 10.69
C ARG A 299 -22.27 2.33 11.11
N LYS A 300 -22.18 1.73 12.30
CA LYS A 300 -23.29 0.94 12.87
C LYS A 300 -24.27 1.80 13.67
N ILE A 301 -23.93 3.04 13.98
CA ILE A 301 -24.74 3.94 14.83
C ILE A 301 -25.62 4.86 13.97
N PHE A 302 -25.22 5.14 12.73
CA PHE A 302 -26.02 5.92 11.80
C PHE A 302 -26.38 5.05 10.60
N HIS A 303 -27.60 4.50 10.61
CA HIS A 303 -28.23 3.96 9.41
C HIS A 303 -28.49 5.12 8.43
N ILE A 304 -27.49 5.40 7.58
CA ILE A 304 -27.61 6.06 6.28
C ILE A 304 -26.81 5.21 5.30
#